data_AF-A0A1Y2FIH9-F1
#
_entry.id   AF-A0A1Y2FIH9-F1
#
_cell.length_a   1.000
_cell.length_b   1.000
_cell.length_c   1.000
_cell.angle_alpha   90.00
_cell.angle_beta   90.00
_cell.angle_gamma   90.00
#
_symmetry.space_group_name_H-M   'P 1'
#
loop_
_entity.id
_entity.type
_entity.pdbx_description
1 polymer ?
#
loop_
_entity_poly.entity_id
_entity_poly.type
_entity_poly.pdbx_seq_one_letter_code
_entity_poly.pdbx_strand_id
1 'polypeptide(L)'
;MHLAKASQPPRPFSVWVPNVKDEEKSDTGTVVADESPAGGRWIELFYDLFFAGSLSVFSRTREVARTRDLIDLAGFFTILWWTWSSQTFFDVRFARPGLAGTWLKFVQSFFFVMYGVFELKFTLFNYEHHGGGMESARKRASPRIAAIVIAGVFVTSRILLALQHLWVARRSKREHRKSLKILAGLQLFSGALWLASIPLSNRMTSSGFAAIRTALWYGGILIEAIGSLAVRATAHGFEHTHLNERYGALTTIIVGEGIIKLVSVLKDILEGVSMNAKSILAVASSVTSLVLVWALYFEGFEMHDKISKIRAYWWSYAHYFFHLSLVLLLDGIVSLVLFQNCYAGSQALLDSSREASVMADLFQVRPGNNTLTLGKLTFDYNTDTTHMYAAGTELTQSQYDYVYMQLFQRVFKSYGVRVSEGYMELLAELAPDEVSASTLERSLRMLLRQFFVSAQSALLASAAVLLFMIPIMIWQNRLQPGNFSRFFPTGSRGLIGAALLGFGIFVDAPGGAILGKLLTSGWLLPALTVVLAIIYLIDRLTWSVLQYLIF
;
A
#
# COMPACT_ATOMS: atom_id res chain seq x y z
N MET A 1 28.57 53.26 -36.38
CA MET A 1 29.25 52.31 -35.48
C MET A 1 28.64 52.48 -34.09
N HIS A 2 27.51 51.80 -33.81
CA HIS A 2 26.84 51.85 -32.51
C HIS A 2 27.10 50.53 -31.77
N LEU A 3 27.79 50.65 -30.63
CA LEU A 3 28.16 49.55 -29.74
C LEU A 3 26.92 48.90 -29.13
N ALA A 4 26.80 47.58 -29.29
CA ALA A 4 25.80 46.77 -28.62
C ALA A 4 26.03 46.78 -27.10
N LYS A 5 24.98 47.12 -26.33
CA LYS A 5 24.95 46.98 -24.87
C LYS A 5 24.98 45.49 -24.52
N ALA A 6 26.02 45.04 -23.84
CA ALA A 6 26.10 43.71 -23.27
C ALA A 6 24.94 43.48 -22.28
N SER A 7 24.16 42.41 -22.49
CA SER A 7 23.16 41.92 -21.55
C SER A 7 23.84 41.54 -20.23
N GLN A 8 23.48 42.19 -19.13
CA GLN A 8 23.99 41.84 -17.81
C GLN A 8 23.55 40.40 -17.44
N PRO A 9 24.42 39.58 -16.82
CA PRO A 9 24.00 38.29 -16.28
C PRO A 9 22.94 38.49 -15.19
N PRO A 10 21.98 37.56 -15.02
CA PRO A 10 20.95 37.67 -14.01
C PRO A 10 21.59 37.75 -12.61
N ARG A 11 21.14 38.70 -11.79
CA ARG A 11 21.64 38.84 -10.41
C ARG A 11 21.27 37.57 -9.62
N PRO A 12 22.13 37.09 -8.70
CA PRO A 12 21.94 35.80 -8.03
C PRO A 12 20.74 35.72 -7.06
N PHE A 13 19.92 36.77 -6.94
CA PHE A 13 18.89 36.89 -5.91
C PHE A 13 17.65 37.72 -6.33
N SER A 14 17.12 37.54 -7.55
CA SER A 14 15.78 38.05 -7.87
C SER A 14 14.72 37.00 -7.51
N VAL A 15 13.83 37.36 -6.58
CA VAL A 15 12.59 36.64 -6.33
C VAL A 15 11.74 36.72 -7.60
N TRP A 16 11.48 35.60 -8.26
CA TRP A 16 10.46 35.58 -9.31
C TRP A 16 9.10 35.74 -8.64
N VAL A 17 8.54 36.93 -8.78
CA VAL A 17 7.12 37.23 -8.58
C VAL A 17 6.61 37.51 -9.98
N PRO A 18 5.53 36.87 -10.46
CA PRO A 18 4.90 37.28 -11.72
C PRO A 18 4.63 38.78 -11.62
N ASN A 19 5.31 39.56 -12.46
CA ASN A 19 5.16 40.99 -12.50
C ASN A 19 3.97 41.26 -13.43
N VAL A 20 2.83 41.67 -12.88
CA VAL A 20 1.61 42.01 -13.64
C VAL A 20 1.85 43.12 -14.68
N LYS A 21 2.99 43.82 -14.61
CA LYS A 21 3.39 44.84 -15.59
C LYS A 21 4.03 44.27 -16.87
N ASP A 22 4.40 42.99 -16.90
CA ASP A 22 4.98 42.38 -18.10
C ASP A 22 3.89 41.81 -19.04
N GLU A 23 2.61 41.86 -18.64
CA GLU A 23 1.46 41.46 -19.47
C GLU A 23 1.13 42.47 -20.60
N GLU A 24 1.65 43.69 -20.57
CA GLU A 24 1.23 44.74 -21.52
C GLU A 24 2.11 44.82 -22.79
N LYS A 25 3.11 43.95 -22.96
CA LYS A 25 3.93 43.89 -24.19
C LYS A 25 4.30 42.47 -24.60
N SER A 26 3.31 41.65 -24.92
CA SER A 26 3.51 40.57 -25.89
C SER A 26 2.20 40.30 -26.63
N ASP A 27 1.87 41.21 -27.55
CA ASP A 27 0.99 40.85 -28.66
C ASP A 27 1.76 39.78 -29.47
N THR A 28 1.14 38.61 -29.66
CA THR A 28 1.65 37.36 -30.26
C THR A 28 2.31 36.34 -29.32
N GLY A 29 1.56 35.27 -29.03
CA GLY A 29 2.07 33.89 -29.05
C GLY A 29 2.86 33.37 -27.85
N THR A 30 2.18 32.56 -27.03
CA THR A 30 2.73 31.53 -26.12
C THR A 30 3.64 32.02 -24.98
N VAL A 31 3.04 32.16 -23.79
CA VAL A 31 3.77 32.09 -22.52
C VAL A 31 4.39 30.70 -22.42
N VAL A 32 5.68 30.60 -22.71
CA VAL A 32 6.49 29.41 -22.45
C VAL A 32 6.53 29.24 -20.94
N ALA A 33 5.94 28.16 -20.44
CA ALA A 33 6.18 27.71 -19.08
C ALA A 33 7.68 27.40 -18.98
N ASP A 34 8.42 28.25 -18.28
CA ASP A 34 9.86 28.07 -18.05
C ASP A 34 10.06 26.73 -17.35
N GLU A 35 10.64 25.77 -18.05
CA GLU A 35 10.89 24.43 -17.56
C GLU A 35 11.79 24.54 -16.33
N SER A 36 11.31 24.06 -15.18
CA SER A 36 12.18 23.82 -14.04
C SER A 36 13.42 23.06 -14.55
N PRO A 37 14.66 23.53 -14.31
CA PRO A 37 15.85 22.91 -14.90
C PRO A 37 15.86 21.43 -14.57
N ALA A 38 16.16 20.56 -15.53
CA ALA A 38 15.97 19.12 -15.46
C ALA A 38 16.38 18.47 -14.11
N GLY A 39 17.42 18.99 -13.44
CA GLY A 39 17.85 18.55 -12.11
C GLY A 39 16.81 18.69 -10.97
N GLY A 40 15.87 19.64 -11.06
CA GLY A 40 14.78 19.83 -10.09
C GLY A 40 13.73 18.71 -10.14
N ARG A 41 13.45 18.16 -11.33
CA ARG A 41 12.50 17.04 -11.49
C ARG A 41 13.08 15.71 -10.98
N TRP A 42 14.38 15.48 -11.13
CA TRP A 42 15.02 14.23 -10.67
C TRP A 42 15.12 14.10 -9.15
N ILE A 43 15.40 15.19 -8.43
CA ILE A 43 15.47 15.15 -6.96
C ILE A 43 14.10 14.93 -6.32
N GLU A 44 13.06 15.44 -6.97
CA GLU A 44 11.68 15.20 -6.62
C GLU A 44 11.32 13.71 -6.81
N LEU A 45 11.64 13.13 -7.98
CA LEU A 45 11.46 11.69 -8.21
C LEU A 45 12.25 10.85 -7.20
N PHE A 46 13.48 11.25 -6.88
CA PHE A 46 14.31 10.58 -5.88
C PHE A 46 13.65 10.56 -4.50
N TYR A 47 13.03 11.67 -4.08
CA TYR A 47 12.24 11.72 -2.84
C TYR A 47 11.04 10.76 -2.85
N ASP A 48 10.40 10.56 -4.00
CA ASP A 48 9.28 9.62 -4.14
C ASP A 48 9.72 8.16 -3.96
N LEU A 49 10.95 7.84 -4.39
CA LEU A 49 11.52 6.52 -4.18
C LEU A 49 11.71 6.19 -2.69
N PHE A 50 12.00 7.18 -1.83
CA PHE A 50 12.06 6.96 -0.39
C PHE A 50 10.68 6.66 0.22
N PHE A 51 9.64 7.39 -0.22
CA PHE A 51 8.26 7.07 0.16
C PHE A 51 7.94 5.61 -0.20
N ALA A 52 8.27 5.21 -1.42
CA ALA A 52 7.98 3.87 -1.93
C ALA A 52 8.81 2.78 -1.24
N GLY A 53 10.08 3.04 -0.96
CA GLY A 53 10.93 2.13 -0.20
C GLY A 53 10.37 1.85 1.19
N SER A 54 9.92 2.88 1.91
CA SER A 54 9.31 2.71 3.23
C SER A 54 7.98 1.96 3.18
N LEU A 55 7.17 2.22 2.15
CA LEU A 55 5.95 1.46 1.89
C LEU A 55 6.24 -0.01 1.57
N SER A 56 7.27 -0.28 0.76
CA SER A 56 7.72 -1.63 0.41
C SER A 56 8.10 -2.42 1.64
N VAL A 57 8.92 -1.82 2.50
CA VAL A 57 9.37 -2.47 3.74
C VAL A 57 8.17 -2.80 4.62
N PHE A 58 7.26 -1.85 4.86
CA PHE A 58 6.05 -2.10 5.68
C PHE A 58 5.18 -3.21 5.09
N SER A 59 4.96 -3.19 3.79
CA SER A 59 4.04 -4.12 3.16
C SER A 59 4.63 -5.51 2.92
N ARG A 60 5.95 -5.68 2.98
CA ARG A 60 6.61 -6.99 3.00
C ARG A 60 6.71 -7.58 4.40
N THR A 61 6.93 -6.74 5.40
CA THR A 61 7.19 -7.22 6.77
C THR A 61 5.91 -7.61 7.50
N ARG A 62 4.77 -7.02 7.13
CA ARG A 62 3.48 -7.27 7.75
C ARG A 62 2.53 -8.02 6.81
N GLU A 63 2.34 -9.31 7.07
CA GLU A 63 1.28 -10.07 6.38
C GLU A 63 -0.10 -9.62 6.86
N VAL A 64 -1.02 -9.46 5.92
CA VAL A 64 -2.41 -9.11 6.21
C VAL A 64 -3.15 -10.34 6.71
N ALA A 65 -2.97 -10.64 8.00
CA ALA A 65 -3.61 -11.78 8.66
C ALA A 65 -5.00 -11.47 9.23
N ARG A 66 -5.21 -10.23 9.67
CA ARG A 66 -6.45 -9.77 10.30
C ARG A 66 -6.89 -8.44 9.73
N THR A 67 -8.17 -8.12 9.88
CA THR A 67 -8.72 -6.79 9.54
C THR A 67 -8.00 -5.65 10.27
N ARG A 68 -7.48 -5.89 11.47
CA ARG A 68 -6.64 -4.92 12.20
C ARG A 68 -5.34 -4.59 11.44
N ASP A 69 -4.75 -5.57 10.75
CA ASP A 69 -3.52 -5.36 9.98
C ASP A 69 -3.78 -4.51 8.72
N LEU A 70 -4.97 -4.63 8.10
CA LEU A 70 -5.42 -3.71 7.04
C LEU A 70 -5.58 -2.28 7.54
N ILE A 71 -6.15 -2.10 8.74
CA ILE A 71 -6.35 -0.78 9.34
C ILE A 71 -4.99 -0.16 9.69
N ASP A 72 -4.06 -0.96 10.21
CA ASP A 72 -2.69 -0.50 10.47
C ASP A 72 -1.95 -0.17 9.16
N LEU A 73 -2.13 -0.93 8.08
CA LEU A 73 -1.59 -0.60 6.74
C LEU A 73 -2.15 0.72 6.22
N ALA A 74 -3.47 0.90 6.24
CA ALA A 74 -4.11 2.13 5.81
C ALA A 74 -3.65 3.33 6.65
N GLY A 75 -3.51 3.12 7.96
CA GLY A 75 -3.00 4.12 8.88
C GLY A 75 -1.56 4.55 8.58
N PHE A 76 -0.66 3.58 8.44
CA PHE A 76 0.74 3.84 8.11
C PHE A 76 0.87 4.52 6.74
N PHE A 77 0.13 4.03 5.74
CA PHE A 77 0.04 4.66 4.43
C PHE A 77 -0.42 6.12 4.51
N THR A 78 -1.41 6.43 5.36
CA THR A 78 -1.89 7.80 5.58
C THR A 78 -0.78 8.72 6.08
N ILE A 79 0.05 8.25 7.00
CA ILE A 79 1.18 9.03 7.55
C ILE A 79 2.21 9.31 6.46
N LEU A 80 2.60 8.28 5.70
CA LEU A 80 3.53 8.42 4.59
C LEU A 80 2.97 9.37 3.52
N TRP A 81 1.72 9.16 3.11
CA TRP A 81 1.08 9.88 2.02
C TRP A 81 0.89 11.34 2.40
N TRP A 82 0.44 11.63 3.62
CA TRP A 82 0.29 13.01 4.06
C TRP A 82 1.63 13.72 4.18
N THR A 83 2.67 13.04 4.67
CA THR A 83 4.03 13.59 4.72
C THR A 83 4.53 13.96 3.32
N TRP A 84 4.37 13.04 2.37
CA TRP A 84 4.71 13.23 0.96
C TRP A 84 3.89 14.35 0.29
N SER A 85 2.58 14.34 0.47
CA SER A 85 1.63 15.22 -0.22
C SER A 85 1.77 16.67 0.27
N SER A 86 1.80 16.86 1.59
CA SER A 86 2.01 18.19 2.20
C SER A 86 3.33 18.85 1.75
N GLN A 87 4.40 18.05 1.63
CA GLN A 87 5.69 18.49 1.10
C GLN A 87 5.62 18.77 -0.41
N THR A 88 5.07 17.85 -1.20
CA THR A 88 4.93 18.01 -2.65
C THR A 88 4.14 19.28 -2.99
N PHE A 89 3.07 19.58 -2.25
CA PHE A 89 2.31 20.81 -2.43
C PHE A 89 3.10 22.10 -2.14
N PHE A 90 4.13 22.03 -1.29
CA PHE A 90 5.07 23.12 -1.09
C PHE A 90 6.08 23.19 -2.24
N ASP A 91 6.66 22.03 -2.61
CA ASP A 91 7.74 21.96 -3.59
C ASP A 91 7.29 22.44 -4.97
N VAL A 92 6.14 21.96 -5.47
CA VAL A 92 5.63 22.35 -6.80
C VAL A 92 5.34 23.86 -6.93
N ARG A 93 5.33 24.61 -5.83
CA ARG A 93 5.10 26.07 -5.81
C ARG A 93 6.34 26.88 -5.49
N PHE A 94 7.15 26.38 -4.57
CA PHE A 94 8.17 27.18 -3.90
C PHE A 94 9.54 26.53 -3.89
N ALA A 95 9.69 25.27 -4.33
CA ALA A 95 11.00 24.66 -4.46
C ALA A 95 11.85 25.49 -5.42
N ARG A 96 13.10 25.69 -5.04
CA ARG A 96 14.10 26.38 -5.85
C ARG A 96 15.28 25.47 -6.09
N PRO A 97 15.83 25.43 -7.31
CA PRO A 97 17.08 24.74 -7.55
C PRO A 97 18.19 25.40 -6.73
N GLY A 98 19.02 24.59 -6.07
CA GLY A 98 20.14 25.07 -5.26
C GLY A 98 20.52 24.11 -4.14
N LEU A 99 21.70 24.35 -3.56
CA LEU A 99 22.30 23.49 -2.53
C LEU A 99 21.42 23.36 -1.28
N ALA A 100 20.86 24.48 -0.79
CA ALA A 100 20.01 24.47 0.40
C ALA A 100 18.70 23.70 0.20
N GLY A 101 18.06 23.86 -0.96
CA GLY A 101 16.84 23.10 -1.31
C GLY A 101 17.13 21.60 -1.43
N THR A 102 18.28 21.27 -2.03
CA THR A 102 18.76 19.88 -2.15
C THR A 102 18.99 19.22 -0.79
N TRP A 103 19.72 19.88 0.11
CA TRP A 103 19.95 19.36 1.47
C TRP A 103 18.66 19.19 2.27
N LEU A 104 17.73 20.15 2.18
CA LEU A 104 16.43 20.03 2.84
C LEU A 104 15.65 18.81 2.33
N LYS A 105 15.69 18.55 1.02
CA LYS A 105 15.05 17.40 0.41
C LYS A 105 15.68 16.07 0.85
N PHE A 106 17.01 16.02 1.06
CA PHE A 106 17.67 14.85 1.65
C PHE A 106 17.25 14.64 3.11
N VAL A 107 17.21 15.68 3.93
CA VAL A 107 16.71 15.59 5.31
C VAL A 107 15.28 15.09 5.35
N GLN A 108 14.43 15.56 4.42
CA GLN A 108 13.05 15.09 4.31
C GLN A 108 12.96 13.63 3.86
N SER A 109 13.84 13.20 2.95
CA SER A 109 13.91 11.80 2.51
C SER A 109 14.28 10.86 3.66
N PHE A 110 15.14 11.32 4.58
CA PHE A 110 15.50 10.56 5.78
C PHE A 110 14.31 10.29 6.71
N PHE A 111 13.29 11.15 6.73
CA PHE A 111 12.07 10.89 7.51
C PHE A 111 11.35 9.61 7.04
N PHE A 112 11.32 9.34 5.74
CA PHE A 112 10.76 8.09 5.22
C PHE A 112 11.58 6.89 5.65
N VAL A 113 12.91 6.95 5.59
CA VAL A 113 13.78 5.87 6.12
C VAL A 113 13.42 5.58 7.57
N MET A 114 13.28 6.62 8.40
CA MET A 114 12.89 6.45 9.80
C MET A 114 11.49 5.84 9.96
N TYR A 115 10.51 6.21 9.13
CA TYR A 115 9.22 5.51 9.13
C TYR A 115 9.35 4.04 8.76
N GLY A 116 10.16 3.72 7.76
CA GLY A 116 10.39 2.36 7.27
C GLY A 116 11.24 1.47 8.17
N VAL A 117 11.93 2.00 9.19
CA VAL A 117 12.71 1.22 10.17
C VAL A 117 11.86 0.81 11.39
N PHE A 118 10.82 1.59 11.71
CA PHE A 118 9.97 1.39 12.89
C PHE A 118 8.57 0.88 12.53
N GLU A 119 8.43 0.36 11.32
CA GLU A 119 7.21 -0.05 10.64
C GLU A 119 6.71 -1.41 11.17
N LEU A 120 7.62 -2.36 11.45
CA LEU A 120 7.35 -3.72 11.96
C LEU A 120 6.51 -3.75 13.24
N LYS A 121 6.55 -2.66 14.02
CA LYS A 121 5.92 -2.56 15.35
C LYS A 121 4.89 -1.46 15.41
N PHE A 122 4.55 -0.89 14.26
CA PHE A 122 3.49 0.09 14.13
C PHE A 122 2.14 -0.55 14.48
N THR A 123 1.35 0.08 15.33
CA THR A 123 -0.04 -0.30 15.51
C THR A 123 -0.90 0.88 15.96
N LEU A 124 -2.14 0.91 15.49
CA LEU A 124 -3.17 1.87 15.91
C LEU A 124 -3.91 1.42 17.16
N PHE A 125 -3.83 0.14 17.47
CA PHE A 125 -4.56 -0.48 18.58
C PHE A 125 -3.72 -0.51 19.86
N ASN A 126 -4.35 -0.98 20.94
CA ASN A 126 -3.61 -1.34 22.13
C ASN A 126 -2.73 -2.56 21.87
N TYR A 127 -1.62 -2.60 22.58
CA TYR A 127 -0.76 -3.77 22.60
C TYR A 127 -1.34 -4.82 23.56
N GLU A 128 -1.75 -5.98 23.04
CA GLU A 128 -2.21 -7.12 23.83
C GLU A 128 -1.00 -7.84 24.46
N HIS A 129 -1.13 -8.19 25.75
CA HIS A 129 -0.05 -8.80 26.53
C HIS A 129 -0.15 -10.32 26.43
N HIS A 130 0.91 -10.97 25.93
CA HIS A 130 1.17 -12.38 26.23
C HIS A 130 2.24 -12.43 27.33
N GLY A 131 1.94 -13.16 28.41
CA GLY A 131 2.71 -13.14 29.66
C GLY A 131 4.10 -13.77 29.54
N GLY A 132 5.05 -13.32 30.38
CA GLY A 132 6.29 -14.08 30.66
C GLY A 132 7.62 -13.29 30.61
N GLY A 133 8.31 -13.20 31.75
CA GLY A 133 9.78 -13.02 31.82
C GLY A 133 10.43 -11.76 31.22
N MET A 134 11.76 -11.72 31.24
CA MET A 134 12.60 -10.60 30.78
C MET A 134 12.47 -10.36 29.26
N GLU A 135 12.09 -11.39 28.50
CA GLU A 135 11.79 -11.30 27.07
C GLU A 135 10.50 -10.51 26.78
N SER A 136 9.48 -10.62 27.62
CA SER A 136 8.31 -9.73 27.56
C SER A 136 8.67 -8.26 27.80
N ALA A 137 9.70 -7.96 28.59
CA ALA A 137 10.16 -6.58 28.79
C ALA A 137 10.77 -5.98 27.51
N ARG A 138 11.55 -6.77 26.77
CA ARG A 138 12.13 -6.38 25.48
C ARG A 138 11.08 -6.24 24.39
N LYS A 139 10.10 -7.16 24.34
CA LYS A 139 8.93 -7.07 23.45
C LYS A 139 8.07 -5.83 23.78
N ARG A 140 7.86 -5.49 25.08
CA ARG A 140 7.15 -4.28 25.56
C ARG A 140 7.80 -2.96 25.13
N ALA A 141 9.13 -2.87 25.12
CA ALA A 141 9.82 -1.66 24.69
C ALA A 141 9.56 -1.35 23.21
N SER A 142 9.20 -2.36 22.43
CA SER A 142 9.36 -2.31 20.99
C SER A 142 8.26 -1.56 20.21
N PRO A 143 6.95 -1.69 20.49
CA PRO A 143 5.90 -0.87 19.85
C PRO A 143 5.83 0.54 20.41
N ARG A 144 6.17 0.70 21.70
CA ARG A 144 6.22 2.02 22.37
C ARG A 144 7.26 2.92 21.73
N ILE A 145 8.48 2.39 21.54
CA ILE A 145 9.57 3.11 20.88
C ILE A 145 9.16 3.46 19.44
N ALA A 146 8.57 2.52 18.70
CA ALA A 146 8.09 2.78 17.35
C ALA A 146 7.08 3.94 17.30
N ALA A 147 6.08 3.95 18.19
CA ALA A 147 5.10 5.03 18.26
C ALA A 147 5.73 6.40 18.60
N ILE A 148 6.67 6.43 19.55
CA ILE A 148 7.38 7.66 19.93
C ILE A 148 8.24 8.18 18.78
N VAL A 149 8.98 7.30 18.09
CA VAL A 149 9.84 7.69 16.97
C VAL A 149 9.02 8.18 15.79
N ILE A 150 7.95 7.46 15.40
CA ILE A 150 7.07 7.88 14.31
C ILE A 150 6.44 9.25 14.62
N ALA A 151 6.00 9.46 15.86
CA ALA A 151 5.49 10.75 16.28
C ALA A 151 6.56 11.85 16.23
N GLY A 152 7.76 11.57 16.76
CA GLY A 152 8.90 12.50 16.70
C GLY A 152 9.26 12.91 15.28
N VAL A 153 9.39 11.93 14.37
CA VAL A 153 9.68 12.17 12.95
C VAL A 153 8.59 13.01 12.30
N PHE A 154 7.32 12.71 12.58
CA PHE A 154 6.21 13.51 12.05
C PHE A 154 6.27 14.96 12.56
N VAL A 155 6.48 15.18 13.86
CA VAL A 155 6.65 16.51 14.46
C VAL A 155 7.80 17.27 13.81
N THR A 156 8.97 16.64 13.66
CA THR A 156 10.13 17.25 13.00
C THR A 156 9.82 17.61 11.55
N SER A 157 9.10 16.76 10.82
CA SER A 157 8.66 17.06 9.45
C SER A 157 7.76 18.31 9.40
N ARG A 158 6.84 18.46 10.36
CA ARG A 158 5.94 19.63 10.44
C ARG A 158 6.70 20.90 10.77
N ILE A 159 7.64 20.85 11.70
CA ILE A 159 8.51 21.98 12.05
C ILE A 159 9.30 22.42 10.82
N LEU A 160 9.92 21.48 10.11
CA LEU A 160 10.71 21.77 8.92
C LEU A 160 9.85 22.43 7.82
N LEU A 161 8.66 21.87 7.55
CA LEU A 161 7.73 22.40 6.56
C LEU A 161 7.19 23.79 6.98
N ALA A 162 6.92 24.01 8.26
CA ALA A 162 6.50 25.31 8.79
C ALA A 162 7.61 26.36 8.62
N LEU A 163 8.87 25.99 8.91
CA LEU A 163 10.02 26.86 8.69
C LEU A 163 10.18 27.23 7.22
N GLN A 164 9.97 26.29 6.30
CA GLN A 164 9.95 26.54 4.85
C GLN A 164 8.86 27.54 4.47
N HIS A 165 7.61 27.34 4.93
CA HIS A 165 6.52 28.29 4.67
C HIS A 165 6.80 29.68 5.25
N LEU A 166 7.36 29.77 6.46
CA LEU A 166 7.75 31.04 7.08
C LEU A 166 8.91 31.72 6.36
N TRP A 167 9.88 30.96 5.85
CA TRP A 167 10.99 31.47 5.07
C TRP A 167 10.53 32.11 3.76
N VAL A 168 9.58 31.47 3.06
CA VAL A 168 8.92 32.03 1.88
C VAL A 168 8.09 33.26 2.28
N ALA A 169 7.30 33.18 3.35
CA ALA A 169 6.44 34.28 3.82
C ALA A 169 7.23 35.57 4.11
N ARG A 170 8.46 35.46 4.64
CA ARG A 170 9.35 36.62 4.88
C ARG A 170 9.69 37.37 3.59
N ARG A 171 9.80 36.66 2.47
CA ARG A 171 10.18 37.22 1.16
C ARG A 171 8.99 37.52 0.24
N SER A 172 7.80 37.03 0.57
CA SER A 172 6.58 37.27 -0.20
C SER A 172 5.94 38.64 0.09
N LYS A 173 5.17 39.13 -0.90
CA LYS A 173 4.28 40.30 -0.78
C LYS A 173 3.28 40.12 0.37
N ARG A 174 2.80 41.25 0.93
CA ARG A 174 1.94 41.28 2.13
C ARG A 174 0.67 40.43 2.00
N GLU A 175 0.11 40.36 0.79
CA GLU A 175 -1.10 39.60 0.45
C GLU A 175 -0.91 38.08 0.65
N HIS A 176 0.18 37.50 0.15
CA HIS A 176 0.47 36.07 0.25
C HIS A 176 1.08 35.67 1.60
N ARG A 177 1.71 36.63 2.30
CA ARG A 177 2.37 36.42 3.59
C ARG A 177 1.43 35.91 4.67
N LYS A 178 0.17 36.38 4.71
CA LYS A 178 -0.81 35.95 5.71
C LYS A 178 -1.13 34.46 5.55
N SER A 179 -1.49 34.04 4.33
CA SER A 179 -1.84 32.66 4.04
C SER A 179 -0.69 31.69 4.30
N LEU A 180 0.55 32.07 3.97
CA LEU A 180 1.74 31.23 4.28
C LEU A 180 1.99 31.09 5.78
N LYS A 181 1.75 32.14 6.58
CA LYS A 181 1.84 32.06 8.04
C LYS A 181 0.74 31.18 8.63
N ILE A 182 -0.48 31.22 8.08
CA ILE A 182 -1.56 30.33 8.51
C ILE A 182 -1.22 28.87 8.19
N LEU A 183 -0.67 28.58 7.01
CA LEU A 183 -0.19 27.23 6.67
C LEU A 183 0.88 26.73 7.63
N ALA A 184 1.87 27.57 7.96
CA ALA A 184 2.87 27.24 8.97
C ALA A 184 2.23 27.00 10.35
N GLY A 185 1.25 27.82 10.74
CA GLY A 185 0.49 27.64 11.99
C GLY A 185 -0.27 26.32 12.04
N LEU A 186 -0.95 25.93 10.95
CA LEU A 186 -1.65 24.65 10.85
C LEU A 186 -0.70 23.45 10.97
N GLN A 187 0.48 23.53 10.35
CA GLN A 187 1.52 22.49 10.45
C GLN A 187 2.05 22.38 11.87
N LEU A 188 2.33 23.50 12.53
CA LEU A 188 2.79 23.49 13.93
C LEU A 188 1.70 22.99 14.88
N PHE A 189 0.43 23.32 14.62
CA PHE A 189 -0.69 22.81 15.41
C PHE A 189 -0.85 21.30 15.25
N SER A 190 -0.80 20.79 14.02
CA SER A 190 -0.74 19.36 13.71
C SER A 190 0.45 18.70 14.44
N GLY A 191 1.65 19.29 14.36
CA GLY A 191 2.82 18.85 15.12
C GLY A 191 2.61 18.86 16.63
N ALA A 192 1.92 19.85 17.19
CA ALA A 192 1.64 19.91 18.63
C ALA A 192 0.74 18.76 19.10
N LEU A 193 -0.27 18.37 18.30
CA LEU A 193 -1.13 17.22 18.59
C LEU A 193 -0.34 15.89 18.58
N TRP A 194 0.58 15.75 17.62
CA TRP A 194 1.48 14.60 17.57
C TRP A 194 2.50 14.59 18.72
N LEU A 195 3.02 15.75 19.13
CA LEU A 195 3.88 15.87 20.30
C LEU A 195 3.14 15.49 21.59
N ALA A 196 1.89 15.93 21.75
CA ALA A 196 1.03 15.60 22.89
C ALA A 196 0.71 14.10 22.99
N SER A 197 0.86 13.36 21.90
CA SER A 197 0.63 11.91 21.86
C SER A 197 1.79 11.07 22.43
N ILE A 198 3.00 11.63 22.56
CA ILE A 198 4.21 10.91 23.01
C ILE A 198 4.04 10.35 24.44
N PRO A 199 3.57 11.13 25.43
CA PRO A 199 3.31 10.58 26.77
C PRO A 199 2.28 9.44 26.78
N LEU A 200 1.29 9.47 25.87
CA LEU A 200 0.27 8.43 25.74
C LEU A 200 0.86 7.13 25.18
N SER A 201 1.91 7.23 24.36
CA SER A 201 2.62 6.05 23.80
C SER A 201 3.27 5.19 24.89
N ASN A 202 3.59 5.78 26.05
CA ASN A 202 4.07 5.04 27.22
C ASN A 202 2.97 4.21 27.92
N ARG A 203 1.68 4.50 27.64
CA ARG A 203 0.50 3.89 28.29
C ARG A 203 -0.34 3.03 27.33
N MET A 204 0.28 2.56 26.25
CA MET A 204 -0.36 1.85 25.13
C MET A 204 -0.97 0.47 25.46
N THR A 205 -0.79 -0.02 26.69
CA THR A 205 -1.45 -1.25 27.18
C THR A 205 -2.93 -1.04 27.46
N SER A 206 -3.37 0.20 27.70
CA SER A 206 -4.79 0.53 27.84
C SER A 206 -5.38 0.88 26.47
N SER A 207 -6.52 0.26 26.14
CA SER A 207 -7.31 0.57 24.94
C SER A 207 -7.69 2.05 24.83
N GLY A 208 -8.06 2.68 25.96
CA GLY A 208 -8.43 4.10 25.99
C GLY A 208 -7.28 5.02 25.58
N PHE A 209 -6.09 4.83 26.14
CA PHE A 209 -4.93 5.66 25.80
C PHE A 209 -4.44 5.42 24.37
N ALA A 210 -4.49 4.18 23.88
CA ALA A 210 -4.18 3.87 22.48
C ALA A 210 -5.14 4.58 21.52
N ALA A 211 -6.45 4.59 21.82
CA ALA A 211 -7.45 5.28 21.02
C ALA A 211 -7.26 6.80 21.00
N ILE A 212 -7.00 7.44 22.16
CA ILE A 212 -6.76 8.90 22.23
C ILE A 212 -5.51 9.28 21.43
N ARG A 213 -4.42 8.52 21.55
CA ARG A 213 -3.20 8.74 20.76
C ARG A 213 -3.49 8.67 19.26
N THR A 214 -4.18 7.62 18.81
CA THR A 214 -4.60 7.44 17.42
C THR A 214 -5.48 8.61 16.95
N ALA A 215 -6.42 9.06 17.80
CA ALA A 215 -7.26 10.22 17.51
C ALA A 215 -6.46 11.53 17.36
N LEU A 216 -5.43 11.75 18.20
CA LEU A 216 -4.54 12.91 18.07
C LEU A 216 -3.74 12.88 16.76
N TRP A 217 -3.24 11.71 16.36
CA TRP A 217 -2.48 11.54 15.13
C TRP A 217 -3.30 11.90 13.88
N TYR A 218 -4.44 11.22 13.71
CA TYR A 218 -5.28 11.43 12.53
C TYR A 218 -6.11 12.70 12.61
N GLY A 219 -6.47 13.17 13.81
CA GLY A 219 -7.08 14.48 14.02
C GLY A 219 -6.13 15.60 13.59
N GLY A 220 -4.83 15.50 13.89
CA GLY A 220 -3.82 16.45 13.43
C GLY A 220 -3.70 16.49 11.91
N ILE A 221 -3.60 15.32 11.27
CA ILE A 221 -3.58 15.22 9.79
C ILE A 221 -4.86 15.82 9.18
N LEU A 222 -6.03 15.47 9.72
CA LEU A 222 -7.32 15.94 9.21
C LEU A 222 -7.47 17.46 9.31
N ILE A 223 -7.12 18.04 10.45
CA ILE A 223 -7.18 19.50 10.68
C ILE A 223 -6.21 20.22 9.73
N GLU A 224 -5.00 19.68 9.54
CA GLU A 224 -4.04 20.22 8.59
C GLU A 224 -4.55 20.12 7.14
N ALA A 225 -5.15 19.00 6.76
CA ALA A 225 -5.70 18.77 5.43
C ALA A 225 -6.85 19.74 5.11
N ILE A 226 -7.85 19.83 6.00
CA ILE A 226 -9.00 20.72 5.83
C ILE A 226 -8.56 22.20 5.90
N GLY A 227 -7.71 22.55 6.87
CA GLY A 227 -7.21 23.91 7.02
C GLY A 227 -6.37 24.36 5.82
N SER A 228 -5.50 23.49 5.32
CA SER A 228 -4.68 23.78 4.13
C SER A 228 -5.54 23.89 2.87
N LEU A 229 -6.60 23.09 2.74
CA LEU A 229 -7.58 23.23 1.66
C LEU A 229 -8.24 24.62 1.68
N ALA A 230 -8.75 25.06 2.83
CA ALA A 230 -9.42 26.35 2.96
C ALA A 230 -8.49 27.54 2.63
N VAL A 231 -7.26 27.52 3.14
CA VAL A 231 -6.29 28.61 2.92
C VAL A 231 -5.82 28.66 1.48
N ARG A 232 -5.64 27.51 0.83
CA ARG A 232 -5.07 27.49 -0.51
C ARG A 232 -6.11 27.61 -1.62
N ALA A 233 -7.36 27.18 -1.39
CA ALA A 233 -8.48 27.45 -2.29
C ALA A 233 -8.70 28.96 -2.52
N THR A 234 -8.37 29.79 -1.54
CA THR A 234 -8.57 31.26 -1.58
C THR A 234 -7.33 32.03 -2.02
N ALA A 235 -6.12 31.53 -1.77
CA ALA A 235 -4.90 32.32 -1.93
C ALA A 235 -3.85 31.75 -2.91
N HIS A 236 -3.84 30.44 -3.20
CA HIS A 236 -2.77 29.81 -4.00
C HIS A 236 -3.32 28.67 -4.89
N GLY A 237 -3.45 28.93 -6.19
CA GLY A 237 -3.80 27.89 -7.17
C GLY A 237 -2.70 26.84 -7.36
N PHE A 238 -3.00 25.78 -8.11
CA PHE A 238 -2.02 24.85 -8.70
C PHE A 238 -1.91 25.03 -10.23
N GLU A 239 -2.53 26.09 -10.75
CA GLU A 239 -2.50 26.44 -12.16
C GLU A 239 -1.03 26.56 -12.58
N HIS A 240 -0.63 25.77 -13.60
CA HIS A 240 0.73 25.71 -14.16
C HIS A 240 1.80 25.01 -13.30
N THR A 241 1.41 24.19 -12.32
CA THR A 241 2.37 23.35 -11.57
C THR A 241 2.47 21.94 -12.16
N HIS A 242 3.64 21.31 -12.05
CA HIS A 242 3.87 19.91 -12.45
C HIS A 242 3.31 18.88 -11.45
N LEU A 243 2.26 19.25 -10.70
CA LEU A 243 1.62 18.38 -9.72
C LEU A 243 1.08 17.09 -10.36
N ASN A 244 0.55 17.18 -11.58
CA ASN A 244 0.09 16.01 -12.34
C ASN A 244 1.22 15.02 -12.63
N GLU A 245 2.39 15.53 -13.04
CA GLU A 245 3.60 14.70 -13.27
C GLU A 245 4.00 13.96 -11.98
N ARG A 246 3.92 14.64 -10.83
CA ARG A 246 4.25 14.08 -9.51
C ARG A 246 3.31 12.95 -9.09
N TYR A 247 1.99 13.13 -9.26
CA TYR A 247 1.02 12.07 -8.95
C TYR A 247 1.15 10.88 -9.91
N GLY A 248 1.32 11.12 -11.21
CA GLY A 248 1.57 10.06 -12.19
C GLY A 248 2.87 9.29 -11.90
N ALA A 249 3.95 9.99 -11.54
CA ALA A 249 5.19 9.35 -11.09
C ALA A 249 4.96 8.48 -9.85
N LEU A 250 4.29 9.02 -8.82
CA LEU A 250 3.99 8.26 -7.61
C LEU A 250 3.11 7.03 -7.90
N THR A 251 2.06 7.15 -8.72
CA THR A 251 1.24 6.00 -9.14
C THR A 251 2.08 4.94 -9.83
N THR A 252 2.97 5.34 -10.75
CA THR A 252 3.88 4.42 -11.45
C THR A 252 4.79 3.68 -10.48
N ILE A 253 5.33 4.40 -9.50
CA ILE A 253 6.20 3.81 -8.47
C ILE A 253 5.41 2.80 -7.60
N ILE A 254 4.17 3.13 -7.21
CA ILE A 254 3.32 2.21 -6.44
C ILE A 254 2.99 0.95 -7.26
N VAL A 255 2.66 1.07 -8.54
CA VAL A 255 2.48 -0.09 -9.44
C VAL A 255 3.78 -0.91 -9.52
N GLY A 256 4.93 -0.24 -9.65
CA GLY A 256 6.25 -0.88 -9.65
C GLY A 256 6.51 -1.70 -8.39
N GLU A 257 6.13 -1.19 -7.21
CA GLU A 257 6.23 -1.95 -5.96
C GLU A 257 5.40 -3.24 -5.99
N GLY A 258 4.20 -3.19 -6.57
CA GLY A 258 3.36 -4.37 -6.80
C GLY A 258 4.05 -5.42 -7.68
N ILE A 259 4.72 -4.98 -8.75
CA ILE A 259 5.48 -5.86 -9.65
C ILE A 259 6.64 -6.51 -8.90
N ILE A 260 7.40 -5.76 -8.10
CA ILE A 260 8.55 -6.30 -7.35
C ILE A 260 8.09 -7.39 -6.36
N LYS A 261 6.98 -7.16 -5.64
CA LYS A 261 6.40 -8.17 -4.75
C LYS A 261 5.97 -9.42 -5.51
N LEU A 262 5.31 -9.24 -6.66
CA LEU A 262 4.88 -10.36 -7.48
C LEU A 262 6.08 -11.20 -7.92
N VAL A 263 7.16 -10.57 -8.41
CA VAL A 263 8.41 -11.27 -8.78
C VAL A 263 9.01 -12.04 -7.60
N SER A 264 9.02 -11.45 -6.39
CA SER A 264 9.48 -12.16 -5.19
C SER A 264 8.66 -13.43 -4.94
N VAL A 265 7.33 -13.33 -5.01
CA VAL A 265 6.44 -14.48 -4.84
C VAL A 265 6.61 -15.52 -5.95
N LEU A 266 6.87 -15.10 -7.20
CA LEU A 266 7.18 -16.06 -8.28
C LEU A 266 8.43 -16.88 -8.00
N LYS A 267 9.45 -16.24 -7.41
CA LYS A 267 10.64 -16.96 -6.98
C LYS A 267 10.30 -18.00 -5.91
N ASP A 268 9.54 -17.61 -4.89
CA ASP A 268 9.12 -18.51 -3.81
C ASP A 268 8.27 -19.68 -4.34
N ILE A 269 7.47 -19.45 -5.38
CA ILE A 269 6.67 -20.50 -6.06
C ILE A 269 7.53 -21.46 -6.88
N LEU A 270 8.56 -20.96 -7.57
CA LEU A 270 9.48 -21.78 -8.36
C LEU A 270 10.31 -22.73 -7.48
N GLU A 271 10.67 -22.25 -6.28
CA GLU A 271 11.40 -22.99 -5.24
C GLU A 271 10.48 -23.86 -4.37
N GLY A 272 9.17 -23.62 -4.40
CA GLY A 272 8.16 -24.34 -3.62
C GLY A 272 7.93 -25.81 -4.04
N VAL A 273 6.96 -26.46 -3.37
CA VAL A 273 6.66 -27.90 -3.50
C VAL A 273 6.40 -28.32 -4.94
N SER A 274 5.49 -27.63 -5.65
CA SER A 274 5.21 -27.87 -7.07
C SER A 274 4.53 -26.68 -7.73
N MET A 275 4.70 -26.54 -9.04
CA MET A 275 3.93 -25.60 -9.86
C MET A 275 2.84 -26.35 -10.63
N ASN A 276 1.59 -26.02 -10.39
CA ASN A 276 0.47 -26.56 -11.16
C ASN A 276 -0.06 -25.53 -12.20
N ALA A 277 -0.90 -25.99 -13.12
CA ALA A 277 -1.49 -25.12 -14.15
C ALA A 277 -2.30 -23.95 -13.57
N LYS A 278 -2.96 -24.15 -12.41
CA LYS A 278 -3.72 -23.09 -11.73
C LYS A 278 -2.81 -21.99 -11.17
N SER A 279 -1.64 -22.35 -10.67
CA SER A 279 -0.61 -21.41 -10.21
C SER A 279 -0.10 -20.56 -11.37
N ILE A 280 0.20 -21.18 -12.52
CA ILE A 280 0.62 -20.45 -13.73
C ILE A 280 -0.47 -19.48 -14.18
N LEU A 281 -1.72 -19.92 -14.20
CA LEU A 281 -2.86 -19.07 -14.57
C LEU A 281 -3.05 -17.91 -13.58
N ALA A 282 -2.92 -18.15 -12.27
CA ALA A 282 -3.00 -17.12 -11.25
C ALA A 282 -1.89 -16.07 -11.45
N VAL A 283 -0.65 -16.51 -11.68
CA VAL A 283 0.47 -15.61 -11.97
C VAL A 283 0.23 -14.77 -13.22
N ALA A 284 -0.17 -15.37 -14.33
CA ALA A 284 -0.45 -14.67 -15.57
C ALA A 284 -1.59 -13.64 -15.39
N SER A 285 -2.63 -14.02 -14.64
CA SER A 285 -3.75 -13.15 -14.29
C SER A 285 -3.31 -11.97 -13.43
N SER A 286 -2.41 -12.16 -12.46
CA SER A 286 -1.83 -11.07 -11.66
C SER A 286 -1.12 -10.04 -12.53
N VAL A 287 -0.18 -10.50 -13.38
CA VAL A 287 0.58 -9.60 -14.26
C VAL A 287 -0.36 -8.82 -15.17
N THR A 288 -1.32 -9.52 -15.77
CA THR A 288 -2.30 -8.91 -16.66
C THR A 288 -3.17 -7.88 -15.94
N SER A 289 -3.65 -8.19 -14.72
CA SER A 289 -4.41 -7.25 -13.89
C SER A 289 -3.62 -5.98 -13.58
N LEU A 290 -2.32 -6.09 -13.27
CA LEU A 290 -1.46 -4.93 -13.02
C LEU A 290 -1.32 -4.04 -14.26
N VAL A 291 -1.10 -4.65 -15.43
CA VAL A 291 -1.02 -3.93 -16.70
C VAL A 291 -2.35 -3.25 -17.05
N LEU A 292 -3.48 -3.93 -16.82
CA LEU A 292 -4.81 -3.36 -17.06
C LEU A 292 -5.12 -2.20 -16.13
N VAL A 293 -4.78 -2.29 -14.84
CA VAL A 293 -4.94 -1.17 -13.89
C VAL A 293 -4.08 0.02 -14.31
N TRP A 294 -2.84 -0.23 -14.72
CA TRP A 294 -1.96 0.81 -15.25
C TRP A 294 -2.57 1.46 -16.50
N ALA A 295 -3.06 0.66 -17.46
CA ALA A 295 -3.64 1.16 -18.71
C ALA A 295 -4.93 1.96 -18.45
N LEU A 296 -5.82 1.45 -17.60
CA LEU A 296 -7.07 2.13 -17.21
C LEU A 296 -6.82 3.48 -16.52
N TYR A 297 -5.69 3.66 -15.84
CA TYR A 297 -5.28 4.92 -15.24
C TYR A 297 -4.64 5.86 -16.26
N PHE A 298 -3.55 5.45 -16.92
CA PHE A 298 -2.71 6.34 -17.73
C PHE A 298 -3.27 6.65 -19.11
N GLU A 299 -4.04 5.74 -19.74
CA GLU A 299 -4.59 6.02 -21.08
C GLU A 299 -5.64 7.14 -21.06
N GLY A 300 -6.24 7.43 -19.90
CA GLY A 300 -7.11 8.58 -19.70
C GLY A 300 -6.43 9.78 -19.03
N PHE A 301 -5.14 9.71 -18.73
CA PHE A 301 -4.42 10.71 -17.94
C PHE A 301 -3.66 11.69 -18.84
N GLU A 302 -4.21 12.89 -19.03
CA GLU A 302 -3.52 13.97 -19.73
C GLU A 302 -2.62 14.76 -18.76
N MET A 303 -1.29 14.64 -18.90
CA MET A 303 -0.33 15.27 -17.97
C MET A 303 -0.37 16.81 -18.00
N HIS A 304 -0.76 17.39 -19.14
CA HIS A 304 -0.66 18.84 -19.40
C HIS A 304 -1.98 19.61 -19.25
N ASP A 305 -3.01 18.96 -18.72
CA ASP A 305 -4.33 19.57 -18.58
C ASP A 305 -4.37 20.66 -17.49
N LYS A 306 -4.94 21.82 -17.83
CA LYS A 306 -5.05 22.98 -16.93
C LYS A 306 -6.16 22.78 -15.90
N ILE A 307 -5.83 22.35 -14.69
CA ILE A 307 -6.82 22.19 -13.62
C ILE A 307 -7.05 23.53 -12.89
N SER A 308 -8.31 23.98 -12.72
CA SER A 308 -8.58 25.21 -11.96
C SER A 308 -8.30 25.07 -10.46
N LYS A 309 -8.08 26.20 -9.78
CA LYS A 309 -7.64 26.27 -8.36
C LYS A 309 -8.32 25.27 -7.42
N ILE A 310 -9.65 25.28 -7.31
CA ILE A 310 -10.37 24.41 -6.36
C ILE A 310 -10.49 22.96 -6.83
N ARG A 311 -10.51 22.75 -8.16
CA ARG A 311 -10.58 21.42 -8.77
C ARG A 311 -9.32 20.61 -8.53
N ALA A 312 -8.15 21.28 -8.56
CA ALA A 312 -6.86 20.63 -8.34
C ALA A 312 -6.72 20.03 -6.93
N TYR A 313 -7.38 20.62 -5.92
CA TYR A 313 -7.33 20.09 -4.55
C TYR A 313 -8.13 18.81 -4.37
N TRP A 314 -9.40 18.82 -4.72
CA TRP A 314 -10.24 17.62 -4.64
C TRP A 314 -9.68 16.49 -5.50
N TRP A 315 -9.16 16.82 -6.68
CA TRP A 315 -8.43 15.88 -7.52
C TRP A 315 -7.20 15.29 -6.79
N SER A 316 -6.43 16.13 -6.08
CA SER A 316 -5.28 15.67 -5.27
C SER A 316 -5.70 14.78 -4.10
N TYR A 317 -6.81 15.08 -3.42
CA TYR A 317 -7.33 14.26 -2.33
C TYR A 317 -8.00 12.96 -2.83
N ALA A 318 -8.57 12.95 -4.03
CA ALA A 318 -9.05 11.72 -4.66
C ALA A 318 -7.90 10.72 -4.91
N HIS A 319 -6.69 11.22 -5.25
CA HIS A 319 -5.50 10.39 -5.39
C HIS A 319 -5.07 9.69 -4.10
N TYR A 320 -5.39 10.25 -2.93
CA TYR A 320 -5.15 9.53 -1.67
C TYR A 320 -5.94 8.22 -1.62
N PHE A 321 -7.25 8.28 -1.85
CA PHE A 321 -8.11 7.10 -1.82
C PHE A 321 -7.75 6.11 -2.93
N PHE A 322 -7.42 6.63 -4.11
CA PHE A 322 -6.95 5.82 -5.24
C PHE A 322 -5.62 5.12 -4.95
N HIS A 323 -4.62 5.81 -4.40
CA HIS A 323 -3.34 5.17 -4.08
C HIS A 323 -3.49 4.16 -2.94
N LEU A 324 -4.31 4.45 -1.93
CA LEU A 324 -4.59 3.49 -0.86
C LEU A 324 -5.27 2.22 -1.41
N SER A 325 -6.29 2.38 -2.25
CA SER A 325 -6.96 1.22 -2.88
C SER A 325 -6.02 0.47 -3.81
N LEU A 326 -5.14 1.16 -4.52
CA LEU A 326 -4.11 0.54 -5.36
C LEU A 326 -3.16 -0.33 -4.52
N VAL A 327 -2.62 0.20 -3.41
CA VAL A 327 -1.74 -0.56 -2.52
C VAL A 327 -2.44 -1.80 -1.96
N LEU A 328 -3.70 -1.67 -1.52
CA LEU A 328 -4.49 -2.78 -1.02
C LEU A 328 -4.78 -3.83 -2.10
N LEU A 329 -5.02 -3.40 -3.34
CA LEU A 329 -5.22 -4.30 -4.47
C LEU A 329 -3.94 -5.09 -4.77
N LEU A 330 -2.79 -4.42 -4.79
CA LEU A 330 -1.49 -5.07 -5.01
C LEU A 330 -1.22 -6.15 -3.96
N ASP A 331 -1.46 -5.82 -2.69
CA ASP A 331 -1.24 -6.75 -1.57
C ASP A 331 -2.21 -7.95 -1.61
N GLY A 332 -3.46 -7.67 -1.96
CA GLY A 332 -4.49 -8.67 -2.18
C GLY A 332 -4.17 -9.63 -3.33
N ILE A 333 -3.73 -9.13 -4.49
CA ILE A 333 -3.32 -9.95 -5.65
C ILE A 333 -2.17 -10.88 -5.27
N VAL A 334 -1.13 -10.36 -4.59
CA VAL A 334 0.02 -11.15 -4.15
C VAL A 334 -0.42 -12.27 -3.20
N SER A 335 -1.28 -11.94 -2.23
CA SER A 335 -1.81 -12.91 -1.27
C SER A 335 -2.67 -13.99 -1.91
N LEU A 336 -3.46 -13.64 -2.93
CA LEU A 336 -4.26 -14.59 -3.70
C LEU A 336 -3.39 -15.59 -4.48
N VAL A 337 -2.29 -15.12 -5.07
CA VAL A 337 -1.32 -16.02 -5.74
C VAL A 337 -0.70 -16.97 -4.72
N LEU A 338 -0.25 -16.47 -3.57
CA LEU A 338 0.31 -17.30 -2.51
C LEU A 338 -0.69 -18.36 -2.03
N PHE A 339 -1.96 -17.98 -1.84
CA PHE A 339 -3.02 -18.92 -1.47
C PHE A 339 -3.13 -20.10 -2.43
N GLN A 340 -3.16 -19.85 -3.75
CA GLN A 340 -3.30 -20.92 -4.74
C GLN A 340 -2.16 -21.94 -4.65
N ASN A 341 -0.94 -21.47 -4.40
CA ASN A 341 0.24 -22.31 -4.30
C ASN A 341 0.30 -23.08 -2.98
N CYS A 342 -0.01 -22.43 -1.85
CA CYS A 342 -0.12 -23.11 -0.56
C CYS A 342 -1.23 -24.16 -0.56
N TYR A 343 -2.38 -23.87 -1.18
CA TYR A 343 -3.48 -24.81 -1.33
C TYR A 343 -3.07 -26.00 -2.21
N ALA A 344 -2.44 -25.75 -3.36
CA ALA A 344 -1.92 -26.81 -4.23
C ALA A 344 -0.89 -27.71 -3.54
N GLY A 345 0.05 -27.12 -2.80
CA GLY A 345 1.04 -27.87 -2.01
C GLY A 345 0.38 -28.69 -0.90
N SER A 346 -0.65 -28.14 -0.26
CA SER A 346 -1.44 -28.84 0.76
C SER A 346 -2.21 -30.02 0.17
N GLN A 347 -2.77 -29.89 -1.03
CA GLN A 347 -3.40 -31.00 -1.75
C GLN A 347 -2.39 -32.06 -2.14
N ALA A 348 -1.22 -31.68 -2.67
CA ALA A 348 -0.16 -32.62 -3.03
C ALA A 348 0.32 -33.44 -1.82
N LEU A 349 0.44 -32.81 -0.64
CA LEU A 349 0.73 -33.51 0.62
C LEU A 349 -0.35 -34.53 0.95
N LEU A 350 -1.63 -34.14 0.89
CA LEU A 350 -2.77 -35.01 1.21
C LEU A 350 -2.96 -36.15 0.20
N ASP A 351 -2.62 -35.94 -1.06
CA ASP A 351 -2.70 -36.97 -2.08
C ASP A 351 -1.52 -37.94 -1.98
N SER A 352 -0.32 -37.45 -1.68
CA SER A 352 0.86 -38.30 -1.42
C SER A 352 0.66 -39.18 -0.19
N SER A 353 -0.02 -38.67 0.84
CA SER A 353 -0.38 -39.46 2.02
C SER A 353 -1.55 -40.43 1.81
N ARG A 354 -2.10 -40.56 0.59
CA ARG A 354 -3.06 -41.64 0.27
C ARG A 354 -2.39 -42.85 -0.36
N GLU A 355 -1.14 -42.73 -0.80
CA GLU A 355 -0.38 -43.83 -1.38
C GLU A 355 0.18 -44.73 -0.26
N ALA A 356 -0.16 -46.02 -0.28
CA ALA A 356 0.19 -46.96 0.80
C ALA A 356 1.72 -47.09 1.03
N SER A 357 2.54 -46.93 0.00
CA SER A 357 4.01 -46.94 0.10
C SER A 357 4.57 -45.67 0.74
N VAL A 358 3.98 -44.51 0.44
CA VAL A 358 4.39 -43.23 1.03
C VAL A 358 3.87 -43.12 2.45
N MET A 359 2.69 -43.65 2.74
CA MET A 359 2.22 -43.88 4.11
C MET A 359 3.19 -44.79 4.87
N ALA A 360 3.67 -45.88 4.25
CA ALA A 360 4.65 -46.74 4.88
C ALA A 360 5.97 -46.01 5.17
N ASP A 361 6.47 -45.13 4.31
CA ASP A 361 7.69 -44.35 4.57
C ASP A 361 7.48 -43.15 5.52
N LEU A 362 6.32 -42.46 5.42
CA LEU A 362 5.91 -41.37 6.31
C LEU A 362 5.65 -41.86 7.73
N PHE A 363 5.21 -43.12 7.88
CA PHE A 363 4.70 -43.69 9.13
C PHE A 363 5.47 -44.92 9.64
N GLN A 364 6.47 -45.44 8.91
CA GLN A 364 7.65 -46.10 9.49
C GLN A 364 8.59 -45.07 10.12
N VAL A 365 7.99 -44.15 10.87
CA VAL A 365 8.70 -43.10 11.56
C VAL A 365 9.77 -43.77 12.42
N ARG A 366 10.99 -43.25 12.43
CA ARG A 366 12.01 -43.69 13.38
C ARG A 366 12.07 -42.63 14.49
N PRO A 367 12.29 -43.01 15.76
CA PRO A 367 12.51 -42.01 16.80
C PRO A 367 13.64 -41.06 16.38
N GLY A 368 13.40 -39.75 16.47
CA GLY A 368 14.33 -38.70 16.04
C GLY A 368 13.89 -37.92 14.78
N ASN A 369 14.87 -37.40 14.02
CA ASN A 369 14.64 -36.59 12.83
C ASN A 369 14.34 -37.46 11.60
N ASN A 370 13.17 -37.26 11.00
CA ASN A 370 12.71 -37.93 9.79
C ASN A 370 12.63 -36.94 8.63
N THR A 371 12.71 -37.41 7.39
CA THR A 371 12.70 -36.54 6.21
C THR A 371 11.60 -36.97 5.24
N LEU A 372 10.72 -36.04 4.85
CA LEU A 372 9.73 -36.26 3.80
C LEU A 372 10.08 -35.43 2.57
N THR A 373 10.17 -36.06 1.40
CA THR A 373 10.33 -35.33 0.14
C THR A 373 8.98 -35.16 -0.56
N LEU A 374 8.54 -33.91 -0.77
CA LEU A 374 7.35 -33.55 -1.54
C LEU A 374 7.78 -32.70 -2.72
N GLY A 375 7.62 -33.24 -3.93
CA GLY A 375 8.03 -32.56 -5.16
C GLY A 375 9.50 -32.19 -5.12
N LYS A 376 9.82 -30.89 -5.09
CA LYS A 376 11.20 -30.38 -5.07
C LYS A 376 11.81 -30.22 -3.67
N LEU A 377 11.02 -30.39 -2.61
CA LEU A 377 11.42 -30.02 -1.25
C LEU A 377 11.49 -31.23 -0.34
N THR A 378 12.51 -31.25 0.51
CA THR A 378 12.66 -32.21 1.60
C THR A 378 12.41 -31.51 2.94
N PHE A 379 11.53 -32.09 3.75
CA PHE A 379 11.06 -31.55 5.02
C PHE A 379 11.50 -32.46 6.17
N ASP A 380 12.35 -31.96 7.08
CA ASP A 380 12.91 -32.73 8.19
C ASP A 380 12.04 -32.65 9.45
N TYR A 381 11.12 -33.56 9.74
CA TYR A 381 10.18 -33.47 10.88
C TYR A 381 10.65 -34.33 12.05
N ASN A 382 10.34 -33.90 13.27
CA ASN A 382 10.74 -34.59 14.50
C ASN A 382 9.52 -35.27 15.14
N THR A 383 9.71 -36.52 15.51
CA THR A 383 8.77 -37.33 16.29
C THR A 383 9.48 -37.86 17.55
N ASP A 384 9.82 -36.97 18.47
CA ASP A 384 10.39 -37.32 19.77
C ASP A 384 9.28 -37.83 20.70
N THR A 385 8.87 -39.08 20.48
CA THR A 385 7.95 -39.79 21.35
C THR A 385 8.39 -41.24 21.48
N THR A 386 9.18 -41.50 22.52
CA THR A 386 9.66 -42.84 22.91
C THR A 386 8.52 -43.85 23.15
N HIS A 387 7.28 -43.38 23.29
CA HIS A 387 6.07 -44.20 23.46
C HIS A 387 5.34 -44.56 22.15
N MET A 388 5.60 -43.89 21.02
CA MET A 388 4.95 -44.21 19.73
C MET A 388 5.50 -45.48 19.07
N TYR A 389 6.72 -45.91 19.44
CA TYR A 389 7.47 -46.97 18.76
C TYR A 389 7.55 -48.30 19.49
N ALA A 390 7.02 -48.38 20.71
CA ALA A 390 7.35 -49.49 21.60
C ALA A 390 6.77 -50.86 21.18
N ALA A 391 5.94 -50.97 20.13
CA ALA A 391 5.25 -52.22 19.83
C ALA A 391 4.87 -52.52 18.36
N GLY A 392 5.38 -51.79 17.36
CA GLY A 392 4.91 -52.01 15.97
C GLY A 392 3.41 -51.72 15.78
N THR A 393 2.87 -50.82 16.61
CA THR A 393 1.47 -50.38 16.61
C THR A 393 1.30 -49.17 15.69
N GLU A 394 0.21 -49.14 14.93
CA GLU A 394 -0.19 -48.00 14.12
C GLU A 394 -0.34 -46.72 14.98
N LEU A 395 0.06 -45.56 14.45
CA LEU A 395 -0.13 -44.27 15.12
C LEU A 395 -1.62 -44.02 15.41
N THR A 396 -1.92 -43.29 16.48
CA THR A 396 -3.29 -42.84 16.73
C THR A 396 -3.68 -41.72 15.76
N GLN A 397 -4.98 -41.52 15.52
CA GLN A 397 -5.47 -40.41 14.67
C GLN A 397 -4.95 -39.03 15.14
N SER A 398 -4.82 -38.81 16.45
CA SER A 398 -4.28 -37.56 16.99
C SER A 398 -2.81 -37.35 16.61
N GLN A 399 -2.01 -38.40 16.61
CA GLN A 399 -0.60 -38.35 16.24
C GLN A 399 -0.43 -38.11 14.72
N TYR A 400 -1.30 -38.70 13.89
CA TYR A 400 -1.40 -38.35 12.47
C TYR A 400 -1.69 -36.86 12.28
N ASP A 401 -2.72 -36.35 12.96
CA ASP A 401 -3.14 -34.95 12.84
C ASP A 401 -2.02 -33.98 13.28
N TYR A 402 -1.25 -34.33 14.32
CA TYR A 402 -0.09 -33.55 14.77
C TYR A 402 1.00 -33.44 13.69
N VAL A 403 1.35 -34.55 13.04
CA VAL A 403 2.33 -34.57 11.94
C VAL A 403 1.82 -33.75 10.75
N TYR A 404 0.54 -33.88 10.38
CA TYR A 404 -0.06 -33.07 9.32
C TYR A 404 -0.01 -31.58 9.64
N MET A 405 -0.26 -31.17 10.87
CA MET A 405 -0.12 -29.77 11.27
C MET A 405 1.31 -29.25 11.02
N GLN A 406 2.34 -29.98 11.44
CA GLN A 406 3.73 -29.60 11.17
C GLN A 406 4.07 -29.54 9.67
N LEU A 407 3.58 -30.50 8.89
CA LEU A 407 3.81 -30.54 7.44
C LEU A 407 3.09 -29.39 6.73
N PHE A 408 1.84 -29.07 7.08
CA PHE A 408 1.14 -27.91 6.54
C PHE A 408 1.88 -26.61 6.85
N GLN A 409 2.37 -26.43 8.08
CA GLN A 409 3.19 -25.27 8.44
C GLN A 409 4.39 -25.10 7.49
N ARG A 410 5.04 -26.21 7.14
CA ARG A 410 6.23 -26.21 6.28
C ARG A 410 5.91 -25.99 4.82
N VAL A 411 4.80 -26.55 4.33
CA VAL A 411 4.27 -26.22 3.00
C VAL A 411 4.08 -24.71 2.89
N PHE A 412 3.48 -24.07 3.89
CA PHE A 412 3.26 -22.62 3.86
C PHE A 412 4.59 -21.85 3.92
N LYS A 413 5.51 -22.24 4.83
CA LYS A 413 6.85 -21.63 4.91
C LYS A 413 7.65 -21.80 3.62
N SER A 414 7.46 -22.89 2.89
CA SER A 414 8.17 -23.14 1.62
C SER A 414 7.82 -22.15 0.52
N TYR A 415 6.61 -21.58 0.56
CA TYR A 415 6.17 -20.51 -0.34
C TYR A 415 6.43 -19.11 0.24
N GLY A 416 7.33 -18.98 1.22
CA GLY A 416 7.68 -17.70 1.83
C GLY A 416 6.63 -17.14 2.80
N VAL A 417 5.58 -17.91 3.13
CA VAL A 417 4.49 -17.46 4.01
C VAL A 417 4.88 -17.56 5.48
N ARG A 418 4.77 -16.45 6.20
CA ARG A 418 4.97 -16.37 7.65
C ARG A 418 3.73 -16.84 8.38
N VAL A 419 3.88 -17.95 9.08
CA VAL A 419 2.80 -18.52 9.88
C VAL A 419 2.54 -17.66 11.12
N SER A 420 1.26 -17.40 11.43
CA SER A 420 0.86 -16.53 12.55
C SER A 420 1.45 -16.98 13.90
N GLU A 421 1.78 -16.03 14.78
CA GLU A 421 2.30 -16.32 16.13
C GLU A 421 1.38 -17.25 16.92
N GLY A 422 0.06 -17.01 16.87
CA GLY A 422 -0.90 -17.88 17.57
C GLY A 422 -0.95 -19.33 17.06
N TYR A 423 -0.55 -19.58 15.82
CA TYR A 423 -0.39 -20.96 15.31
C TYR A 423 0.92 -21.58 15.82
N MET A 424 1.99 -20.80 15.91
CA MET A 424 3.27 -21.25 16.50
C MET A 424 3.11 -21.60 17.98
N GLU A 425 2.39 -20.76 18.73
CA GLU A 425 2.07 -21.00 20.14
C GLU A 425 1.20 -22.26 20.30
N LEU A 426 0.16 -22.40 19.49
CA LEU A 426 -0.69 -23.59 19.47
C LEU A 426 0.14 -24.86 19.25
N LEU A 427 1.05 -24.87 18.27
CA LEU A 427 1.95 -26.00 18.00
C LEU A 427 2.93 -26.28 19.15
N ALA A 428 3.38 -25.25 19.87
CA ALA A 428 4.34 -25.39 20.96
C ALA A 428 3.70 -25.93 22.24
N GLU A 429 2.40 -25.65 22.47
CA GLU A 429 1.66 -26.10 23.65
C GLU A 429 1.04 -27.50 23.48
N LEU A 430 0.78 -27.94 22.25
CA LEU A 430 0.13 -29.23 21.97
C LEU A 430 1.09 -30.42 22.10
N ALA A 431 0.73 -31.38 22.94
CA ALA A 431 1.31 -32.71 22.89
C ALA A 431 0.73 -33.52 21.70
N PRO A 432 1.50 -34.45 21.08
CA PRO A 432 1.04 -35.24 19.93
C PRO A 432 -0.25 -36.02 20.20
N ASP A 433 -0.47 -36.41 21.46
CA ASP A 433 -1.59 -37.27 21.86
C ASP A 433 -2.90 -36.47 22.08
N GLU A 434 -2.79 -35.13 22.19
CA GLU A 434 -3.89 -34.22 22.55
C GLU A 434 -4.57 -33.56 21.35
N VAL A 435 -4.17 -33.90 20.12
CA VAL A 435 -4.76 -33.31 18.92
C VAL A 435 -6.15 -33.89 18.67
N SER A 436 -7.15 -33.01 18.68
CA SER A 436 -8.53 -33.34 18.32
C SER A 436 -8.90 -32.78 16.94
N ALA A 437 -9.98 -33.30 16.35
CA ALA A 437 -10.53 -32.74 15.10
C ALA A 437 -10.83 -31.23 15.21
N SER A 438 -11.25 -30.76 16.38
CA SER A 438 -11.51 -29.33 16.63
C SER A 438 -10.22 -28.49 16.64
N THR A 439 -9.12 -29.07 17.15
CA THR A 439 -7.78 -28.48 17.14
C THR A 439 -7.26 -28.36 15.72
N LEU A 440 -7.41 -29.42 14.92
CA LEU A 440 -7.03 -29.43 13.51
C LEU A 440 -7.79 -28.35 12.73
N GLU A 441 -9.12 -28.28 12.89
CA GLU A 441 -9.95 -27.25 12.24
C GLU A 441 -9.54 -25.84 12.67
N ARG A 442 -9.24 -25.63 13.97
CA ARG A 442 -8.73 -24.35 14.48
C ARG A 442 -7.39 -23.98 13.84
N SER A 443 -6.47 -24.93 13.72
CA SER A 443 -5.14 -24.71 13.12
C SER A 443 -5.22 -24.36 11.64
N LEU A 444 -6.06 -25.06 10.87
CA LEU A 444 -6.30 -24.78 9.45
C LEU A 444 -6.97 -23.42 9.28
N ARG A 445 -7.95 -23.08 10.13
CA ARG A 445 -8.55 -21.73 10.12
C ARG A 445 -7.50 -20.66 10.39
N MET A 446 -6.55 -20.86 11.30
CA MET A 446 -5.47 -19.90 11.55
C MET A 446 -4.56 -19.71 10.33
N LEU A 447 -4.17 -20.79 9.65
CA LEU A 447 -3.35 -20.73 8.43
C LEU A 447 -4.09 -20.06 7.26
N LEU A 448 -5.38 -20.35 7.10
CA LEU A 448 -6.15 -19.88 5.95
C LEU A 448 -6.73 -18.48 6.15
N ARG A 449 -6.96 -18.03 7.38
CA ARG A 449 -7.63 -16.75 7.69
C ARG A 449 -7.00 -15.57 6.97
N GLN A 450 -5.67 -15.50 6.90
CA GLN A 450 -4.97 -14.41 6.24
C GLN A 450 -5.30 -14.30 4.75
N PHE A 451 -5.49 -15.44 4.08
CA PHE A 451 -5.85 -15.48 2.67
C PHE A 451 -7.31 -15.09 2.45
N PHE A 452 -8.22 -15.46 3.36
CA PHE A 452 -9.62 -15.01 3.30
C PHE A 452 -9.73 -13.50 3.46
N VAL A 453 -9.06 -12.93 4.47
CA VAL A 453 -9.03 -11.47 4.71
C VAL A 453 -8.41 -10.76 3.50
N SER A 454 -7.31 -11.28 2.97
CA SER A 454 -6.61 -10.67 1.82
C SER A 454 -7.38 -10.81 0.50
N ALA A 455 -8.15 -11.90 0.33
CA ALA A 455 -9.02 -12.07 -0.82
C ALA A 455 -10.18 -11.06 -0.82
N GLN A 456 -10.80 -10.89 0.35
CA GLN A 456 -11.85 -9.91 0.55
C GLN A 456 -11.32 -8.49 0.37
N SER A 457 -10.13 -8.19 0.92
CA SER A 457 -9.50 -6.89 0.74
C SER A 457 -9.15 -6.64 -0.73
N ALA A 458 -8.68 -7.64 -1.48
CA ALA A 458 -8.41 -7.51 -2.92
C ALA A 458 -9.67 -7.17 -3.71
N LEU A 459 -10.80 -7.82 -3.40
CA LEU A 459 -12.08 -7.56 -4.06
C LEU A 459 -12.59 -6.15 -3.75
N LEU A 460 -12.61 -5.77 -2.47
CA LEU A 460 -13.03 -4.42 -2.05
C LEU A 460 -12.07 -3.34 -2.57
N ALA A 461 -10.77 -3.61 -2.60
CA ALA A 461 -9.77 -2.72 -3.15
C ALA A 461 -9.89 -2.57 -4.67
N SER A 462 -10.16 -3.64 -5.40
CA SER A 462 -10.41 -3.58 -6.85
C SER A 462 -11.63 -2.72 -7.18
N ALA A 463 -12.72 -2.88 -6.41
CA ALA A 463 -13.90 -2.02 -6.50
C ALA A 463 -13.55 -0.55 -6.20
N ALA A 464 -12.80 -0.32 -5.12
CA ALA A 464 -12.40 1.02 -4.72
C ALA A 464 -11.46 1.69 -5.74
N VAL A 465 -10.52 0.96 -6.35
CA VAL A 465 -9.66 1.48 -7.44
C VAL A 465 -10.52 2.00 -8.58
N LEU A 466 -11.47 1.20 -9.05
CA LEU A 466 -12.36 1.60 -10.15
C LEU A 466 -13.26 2.77 -9.78
N LEU A 467 -13.82 2.78 -8.56
CA LEU A 467 -14.71 3.84 -8.09
C LEU A 467 -13.97 5.16 -7.83
N PHE A 468 -12.74 5.13 -7.32
CA PHE A 468 -11.96 6.34 -7.06
C PHE A 468 -11.21 6.87 -8.29
N MET A 469 -11.03 6.07 -9.34
CA MET A 469 -10.63 6.55 -10.67
C MET A 469 -11.69 7.49 -11.29
N ILE A 470 -12.97 7.26 -11.03
CA ILE A 470 -14.09 8.04 -11.60
C ILE A 470 -13.99 9.54 -11.29
N PRO A 471 -13.91 10.01 -10.03
CA PRO A 471 -13.79 11.43 -9.73
C PRO A 471 -12.51 12.03 -10.32
N ILE A 472 -11.39 11.28 -10.37
CA ILE A 472 -10.13 11.73 -10.98
C ILE A 472 -10.34 12.02 -12.47
N MET A 473 -10.97 11.11 -13.20
CA MET A 473 -11.19 11.20 -14.64
C MET A 473 -12.31 12.17 -15.03
N ILE A 474 -13.47 12.15 -14.33
CA ILE A 474 -14.56 13.13 -14.56
C ILE A 474 -14.03 14.55 -14.41
N TRP A 475 -13.13 14.78 -13.45
CA TRP A 475 -12.67 16.11 -13.12
C TRP A 475 -11.55 16.62 -14.02
N GLN A 476 -10.73 15.72 -14.61
CA GLN A 476 -9.87 16.03 -15.74
C GLN A 476 -10.70 16.38 -17.00
N ASN A 477 -11.76 15.62 -17.27
CA ASN A 477 -12.57 15.73 -18.49
C ASN A 477 -13.47 16.98 -18.60
N ARG A 478 -13.78 17.70 -17.50
CA ARG A 478 -14.54 18.98 -17.55
C ARG A 478 -13.73 20.16 -18.13
N LEU A 479 -12.64 19.89 -18.83
CA LEU A 479 -11.85 20.86 -19.58
C LEU A 479 -12.25 20.95 -21.06
N GLN A 480 -13.15 20.07 -21.55
CA GLN A 480 -13.76 20.18 -22.89
C GLN A 480 -15.29 19.97 -22.82
N PRO A 481 -16.10 21.03 -22.66
CA PRO A 481 -17.56 20.90 -22.65
C PRO A 481 -18.08 20.42 -24.02
N GLY A 482 -18.80 19.29 -24.04
CA GLY A 482 -19.51 18.79 -25.23
C GLY A 482 -19.34 17.31 -25.55
N ASN A 483 -18.37 16.61 -24.95
CA ASN A 483 -18.08 15.22 -25.33
C ASN A 483 -18.90 14.21 -24.49
N PHE A 484 -20.18 14.00 -24.86
CA PHE A 484 -21.09 12.97 -24.28
C PHE A 484 -20.45 11.57 -24.24
N SER A 485 -19.53 11.37 -25.16
CA SER A 485 -18.73 10.19 -25.39
C SER A 485 -17.90 9.65 -24.23
N ARG A 486 -17.47 10.52 -23.29
CA ARG A 486 -16.68 10.11 -22.10
C ARG A 486 -17.56 9.70 -20.91
N PHE A 487 -18.89 9.83 -21.00
CA PHE A 487 -19.82 9.39 -19.93
C PHE A 487 -19.94 7.87 -19.85
N PHE A 488 -19.90 7.17 -20.98
CA PHE A 488 -20.07 5.72 -21.01
C PHE A 488 -18.90 4.96 -20.33
N PRO A 489 -17.61 5.26 -20.62
CA PRO A 489 -16.45 4.78 -19.85
C PRO A 489 -16.51 5.04 -18.35
N THR A 490 -17.03 6.21 -17.99
CA THR A 490 -17.15 6.64 -16.60
C THR A 490 -18.26 5.88 -15.87
N GLY A 491 -19.41 5.72 -16.52
CA GLY A 491 -20.56 4.99 -16.01
C GLY A 491 -20.30 3.49 -15.86
N SER A 492 -19.60 2.87 -16.82
CA SER A 492 -19.25 1.44 -16.78
C SER A 492 -18.33 1.12 -15.59
N ARG A 493 -17.31 1.96 -15.31
CA ARG A 493 -16.48 1.87 -14.09
C ARG A 493 -17.32 1.99 -12.82
N GLY A 494 -18.28 2.92 -12.78
CA GLY A 494 -19.15 3.12 -11.64
C GLY A 494 -20.02 1.92 -11.34
N LEU A 495 -20.68 1.38 -12.36
CA LEU A 495 -21.55 0.21 -12.26
C LEU A 495 -20.76 -1.03 -11.85
N ILE A 496 -19.65 -1.31 -12.53
CA ILE A 496 -18.84 -2.50 -12.26
C ILE A 496 -18.13 -2.39 -10.91
N GLY A 497 -17.62 -1.20 -10.56
CA GLY A 497 -17.06 -0.92 -9.24
C GLY A 497 -18.09 -1.13 -8.13
N ALA A 498 -19.33 -0.65 -8.30
CA ALA A 498 -20.41 -0.87 -7.33
C ALA A 498 -20.81 -2.36 -7.24
N ALA A 499 -20.84 -3.07 -8.37
CA ALA A 499 -21.11 -4.51 -8.40
C ALA A 499 -20.03 -5.32 -7.67
N LEU A 500 -18.75 -5.01 -7.88
CA LEU A 500 -17.63 -5.64 -7.16
C LEU A 500 -17.66 -5.31 -5.67
N LEU A 501 -18.03 -4.09 -5.29
CA LEU A 501 -18.20 -3.70 -3.88
C LEU A 501 -19.34 -4.50 -3.24
N GLY A 502 -20.49 -4.60 -3.89
CA GLY A 502 -21.62 -5.40 -3.44
C GLY A 502 -21.25 -6.87 -3.31
N PHE A 503 -20.52 -7.43 -4.28
CA PHE A 503 -20.00 -8.79 -4.23
C PHE A 503 -19.04 -8.99 -3.06
N GLY A 504 -18.05 -8.11 -2.88
CA GLY A 504 -17.07 -8.19 -1.79
C GLY A 504 -17.71 -8.12 -0.39
N ILE A 505 -18.79 -7.35 -0.23
CA ILE A 505 -19.57 -7.29 1.02
C ILE A 505 -20.41 -8.56 1.20
N PHE A 506 -21.12 -8.99 0.16
CA PHE A 506 -22.02 -10.17 0.23
C PHE A 506 -21.26 -11.47 0.48
N VAL A 507 -20.05 -11.57 -0.05
CA VAL A 507 -19.17 -12.72 0.10
C VAL A 507 -18.64 -12.88 1.54
N ASP A 508 -18.78 -11.84 2.39
CA ASP A 508 -18.46 -11.82 3.83
C ASP A 508 -19.67 -12.18 4.73
N ALA A 509 -20.85 -12.48 4.17
CA ALA A 509 -22.01 -12.88 4.95
C ALA A 509 -21.71 -14.15 5.80
N PRO A 510 -22.24 -14.24 7.04
CA PRO A 510 -21.95 -15.35 7.95
C PRO A 510 -22.37 -16.67 7.30
N GLY A 511 -21.36 -17.40 6.84
CA GLY A 511 -21.55 -18.58 5.99
C GLY A 511 -20.35 -18.87 5.10
N GLY A 512 -19.62 -17.86 4.61
CA GLY A 512 -18.27 -17.93 3.98
C GLY A 512 -18.03 -18.94 2.84
N ALA A 513 -18.99 -19.81 2.52
CA ALA A 513 -18.83 -20.97 1.66
C ALA A 513 -18.59 -20.56 0.21
N ILE A 514 -19.13 -19.41 -0.21
CA ILE A 514 -18.94 -18.87 -1.55
C ILE A 514 -17.49 -18.38 -1.71
N LEU A 515 -16.97 -17.58 -0.77
CA LEU A 515 -15.57 -17.12 -0.81
C LEU A 515 -14.61 -18.31 -0.78
N GLY A 516 -14.87 -19.27 0.11
CA GLY A 516 -14.06 -20.48 0.23
C GLY A 516 -14.03 -21.28 -1.06
N LYS A 517 -15.19 -21.52 -1.70
CA LYS A 517 -15.28 -22.20 -3.01
C LYS A 517 -14.56 -21.43 -4.11
N LEU A 518 -14.72 -20.11 -4.14
CA LEU A 518 -14.11 -19.27 -5.16
C LEU A 518 -12.59 -19.26 -5.02
N LEU A 519 -12.10 -19.20 -3.78
CA LEU A 519 -10.67 -19.31 -3.47
C LEU A 519 -10.12 -20.67 -3.88
N THR A 520 -10.70 -21.78 -3.43
CA THR A 520 -10.20 -23.13 -3.75
C THR A 520 -10.35 -23.49 -5.24
N SER A 521 -11.27 -22.84 -5.96
CA SER A 521 -11.44 -23.06 -7.40
C SER A 521 -10.24 -22.59 -8.24
N GLY A 522 -9.51 -21.57 -7.78
CA GLY A 522 -8.45 -20.91 -8.55
C GLY A 522 -8.93 -19.85 -9.54
N TRP A 523 -10.24 -19.62 -9.64
CA TRP A 523 -10.82 -18.71 -10.65
C TRP A 523 -10.99 -17.26 -10.21
N LEU A 524 -10.81 -16.97 -8.92
CA LEU A 524 -11.02 -15.61 -8.38
C LEU A 524 -10.19 -14.55 -9.12
N LEU A 525 -8.90 -14.80 -9.27
CA LEU A 525 -7.99 -13.84 -9.88
C LEU A 525 -8.16 -13.75 -11.41
N PRO A 526 -8.27 -14.86 -12.16
CA PRO A 526 -8.65 -14.81 -13.58
C PRO A 526 -9.97 -14.07 -13.83
N ALA A 527 -10.99 -14.29 -12.99
CA ALA A 527 -12.27 -13.60 -13.11
C ALA A 527 -12.10 -12.08 -12.90
N LEU A 528 -11.30 -11.67 -11.91
CA LEU A 528 -10.96 -10.26 -11.70
C LEU A 528 -10.26 -9.66 -12.93
N THR A 529 -9.29 -10.37 -13.52
CA THR A 529 -8.60 -9.94 -14.74
C THR A 529 -9.56 -9.77 -15.91
N VAL A 530 -10.49 -10.72 -16.10
CA VAL A 530 -11.52 -10.64 -17.15
C VAL A 530 -12.42 -9.42 -16.93
N VAL A 531 -12.84 -9.14 -15.71
CA VAL A 531 -13.64 -7.94 -15.40
C VAL A 531 -12.87 -6.66 -15.76
N LEU A 532 -11.59 -6.56 -15.38
CA LEU A 532 -10.74 -5.42 -15.74
C LEU A 532 -10.56 -5.30 -17.26
N ALA A 533 -10.39 -6.43 -17.97
CA ALA A 533 -10.24 -6.47 -19.42
C ALA A 533 -11.53 -6.03 -20.13
N ILE A 534 -12.70 -6.42 -19.63
CA ILE A 534 -14.01 -5.98 -20.14
C ILE A 534 -14.14 -4.46 -20.02
N ILE A 535 -13.77 -3.88 -18.88
CA ILE A 535 -13.79 -2.42 -18.69
C ILE A 535 -12.86 -1.74 -19.70
N TYR A 536 -11.64 -2.26 -19.84
CA TYR A 536 -10.66 -1.74 -20.78
C TYR A 536 -11.16 -1.80 -22.24
N LEU A 537 -11.79 -2.91 -22.63
CA LEU A 537 -12.39 -3.06 -23.95
C LEU A 537 -13.55 -2.09 -24.17
N ILE A 538 -14.43 -1.90 -23.17
CA ILE A 538 -15.52 -0.91 -23.24
C ILE A 538 -14.94 0.48 -23.49
N ASP A 539 -13.88 0.87 -22.79
CA ASP A 539 -13.22 2.15 -23.00
C ASP A 539 -12.68 2.26 -24.44
N ARG A 540 -11.91 1.27 -24.91
CA ARG A 540 -11.34 1.31 -26.25
C ARG A 540 -12.38 1.32 -27.36
N LEU A 541 -13.45 0.55 -27.21
CA LEU A 541 -14.54 0.50 -28.17
C LEU A 541 -15.28 1.83 -28.25
N THR A 542 -15.60 2.44 -27.11
CA THR A 542 -16.21 3.78 -27.12
C THR A 542 -15.33 4.77 -27.85
N TRP A 543 -14.04 4.88 -27.49
CA TRP A 543 -13.08 5.76 -28.16
C TRP A 543 -13.00 5.54 -29.67
N SER A 544 -12.95 4.28 -30.12
CA SER A 544 -12.82 3.94 -31.53
C SER A 544 -14.10 4.28 -32.32
N VAL A 545 -15.28 3.89 -31.80
CA VAL A 545 -16.57 4.19 -32.45
C VAL A 545 -16.79 5.68 -32.62
N LEU A 546 -16.31 6.50 -31.68
CA LEU A 546 -16.42 7.95 -31.76
C LEU A 546 -15.52 8.57 -32.82
N GLN A 547 -14.30 8.05 -33.00
CA GLN A 547 -13.43 8.49 -34.09
C GLN A 547 -14.10 8.22 -35.44
N TYR A 548 -14.81 7.09 -35.59
CA TYR A 548 -15.55 6.76 -36.81
C TYR A 548 -16.87 7.52 -37.02
N LEU A 549 -17.46 8.14 -35.98
CA LEU A 549 -18.70 8.92 -36.08
C LEU A 549 -18.46 10.43 -36.27
N ILE A 550 -17.24 10.90 -36.01
CA ILE A 550 -16.84 12.31 -36.11
C ILE A 550 -16.14 12.61 -37.46
N PHE A 551 -15.68 11.57 -38.17
CA PHE A 551 -15.29 11.61 -39.57
C PHE A 551 -16.42 11.08 -40.44
#